data_AF-A0AAV4JKZ9-F1
#
_entry.id   AF-A0AAV4JKZ9-F1
#
_cell.length_a   1.000
_cell.length_b   1.000
_cell.length_c   1.000
_cell.angle_alpha   90.00
_cell.angle_beta   90.00
_cell.angle_gamma   90.00
#
_symmetry.space_group_name_H-M   'P 1'
#
loop_
_entity.id
_entity.type
_entity.pdbx_description
1 polymer ?
#
loop_
_entity_poly.entity_id
_entity_poly.type
_entity_poly.pdbx_seq_one_letter_code
_entity_poly.pdbx_strand_id
1 'polypeptide(L)'
;MSQSVMATGLQTLLGQTTDNDFLPVEEAFQLNGYHTGEEAVLQFTVTPGHYLYRHMFRFQAVDSNTKLGNPVLPDGIIKFDPYQQAELETYPEDIEIRLPIETHEPLPEIAVTFQGCADAGL
;
A
#
# COMPACT_ATOMS: atom_id res chain seq x y z
N MET A 1 -1.23 -13.16 23.80
CA MET A 1 -0.80 -13.76 22.51
C MET A 1 -1.09 -12.68 21.50
N SER A 2 -0.10 -11.83 21.23
CA SER A 2 -0.29 -10.62 20.43
C SER A 2 -0.22 -11.01 18.95
N GLN A 3 -1.29 -10.77 18.20
CA GLN A 3 -1.43 -11.13 16.81
C GLN A 3 -0.94 -9.95 15.96
N SER A 4 0.28 -10.06 15.43
CA SER A 4 0.78 -9.14 14.40
C SER A 4 -0.14 -9.22 13.19
N VAL A 5 -0.90 -8.17 12.91
CA VAL A 5 -1.69 -8.05 11.68
C VAL A 5 -0.72 -7.73 10.55
N MET A 6 -0.18 -8.77 9.91
CA MET A 6 0.51 -8.63 8.63
C MET A 6 -0.54 -8.58 7.53
N ALA A 7 -1.00 -7.37 7.25
CA ALA A 7 -1.91 -7.10 6.15
C ALA A 7 -1.14 -7.10 4.83
N THR A 8 -1.03 -8.24 4.16
CA THR A 8 -0.55 -8.30 2.76
C THR A 8 -1.75 -8.10 1.85
N GLY A 9 -1.96 -6.86 1.40
CA GLY A 9 -2.97 -6.56 0.39
C GLY A 9 -2.46 -6.96 -1.00
N LEU A 10 -3.18 -7.85 -1.69
CA LEU A 10 -3.15 -7.95 -3.15
C LEU A 10 -4.54 -7.54 -3.62
N GLN A 11 -4.73 -6.25 -3.92
CA GLN A 11 -6.01 -5.78 -4.43
C GLN A 11 -6.03 -5.88 -5.95
N THR A 12 -6.73 -6.90 -6.45
CA THR A 12 -7.27 -6.92 -7.81
C THR A 12 -8.61 -6.21 -7.75
N LEU A 13 -8.86 -5.21 -8.61
CA LEU A 13 -10.04 -4.33 -8.57
C LEU A 13 -11.38 -5.02 -8.95
N LEU A 14 -11.62 -6.28 -8.55
CA LEU A 14 -12.89 -6.99 -8.70
C LEU A 14 -13.17 -7.85 -7.45
N GLY A 15 -14.26 -7.52 -6.74
CA GLY A 15 -14.44 -7.81 -5.32
C GLY A 15 -14.78 -9.24 -4.91
N GLN A 16 -14.58 -9.52 -3.60
CA GLN A 16 -15.45 -10.26 -2.67
C GLN A 16 -14.98 -10.01 -1.22
N THR A 17 -15.90 -9.68 -0.31
CA THR A 17 -15.64 -9.40 1.12
C THR A 17 -15.78 -10.65 1.98
N THR A 18 -14.88 -10.84 2.97
CA THR A 18 -15.08 -11.80 4.07
C THR A 18 -14.91 -11.14 5.44
N ASP A 19 -15.93 -11.35 6.26
CA ASP A 19 -16.18 -10.86 7.61
C ASP A 19 -15.29 -11.56 8.65
N ASN A 20 -14.59 -10.77 9.46
CA ASN A 20 -14.05 -11.15 10.77
C ASN A 20 -14.02 -9.88 11.62
N ASP A 21 -13.99 -10.01 12.95
CA ASP A 21 -14.09 -8.92 13.96
C ASP A 21 -12.82 -8.04 14.03
N PHE A 22 -12.28 -7.73 12.86
CA PHE A 22 -11.10 -6.98 12.52
C PHE A 22 -11.50 -6.11 11.33
N LEU A 23 -11.19 -4.82 11.35
CA LEU A 23 -11.30 -4.02 10.14
C LEU A 23 -10.52 -4.78 9.05
N PRO A 24 -11.14 -5.23 7.94
CA PRO A 24 -10.40 -5.75 6.81
C PRO A 24 -9.24 -4.81 6.49
N VAL A 25 -8.15 -5.32 5.89
CA VAL A 25 -7.01 -4.50 5.46
C VAL A 25 -7.48 -3.24 4.71
N GLU A 26 -8.57 -3.39 3.98
CA GLU A 26 -9.31 -2.38 3.22
C GLU A 26 -9.95 -1.27 4.09
N GLU A 27 -10.33 -1.58 5.33
CA GLU A 27 -10.85 -0.63 6.32
C GLU A 27 -9.74 0.06 7.13
N ALA A 28 -8.60 -0.59 7.35
CA ALA A 28 -7.42 0.04 7.97
C ALA A 28 -6.64 0.91 6.97
N PHE A 29 -6.61 0.49 5.70
CA PHE A 29 -5.88 1.13 4.63
C PHE A 29 -6.70 1.12 3.33
N GLN A 30 -7.14 2.29 2.88
CA GLN A 30 -7.86 2.42 1.61
C GLN A 30 -6.89 2.82 0.52
N LEU A 31 -6.83 2.02 -0.55
CA LEU A 31 -6.04 2.33 -1.75
C LEU A 31 -6.97 2.83 -2.86
N ASN A 32 -6.75 4.06 -3.30
CA ASN A 32 -7.36 4.62 -4.50
C ASN A 32 -6.30 4.91 -5.54
N GLY A 33 -6.65 4.84 -6.82
CA GLY A 33 -5.70 5.10 -7.90
C GLY A 33 -6.35 5.67 -9.14
N TYR A 34 -5.59 6.49 -9.85
CA TYR A 34 -5.92 6.97 -11.20
C TYR A 34 -4.64 7.12 -12.01
N HIS A 35 -4.75 7.23 -13.34
CA HIS A 35 -3.60 7.49 -14.19
C HIS A 35 -3.83 8.72 -15.07
N THR A 36 -2.75 9.43 -15.38
CA THR A 36 -2.75 10.60 -16.26
C THR A 36 -2.31 10.27 -17.70
N GLY A 37 -1.90 9.03 -17.94
CA GLY A 37 -1.30 8.55 -19.19
C GLY A 37 0.23 8.43 -19.13
N GLU A 38 0.88 9.25 -18.30
CA GLU A 38 2.34 9.21 -18.07
C GLU A 38 2.68 8.70 -16.66
N GLU A 39 1.76 8.85 -15.71
CA GLU A 39 1.92 8.39 -14.33
C GLU A 39 0.63 7.74 -13.83
N ALA A 40 0.79 6.73 -12.98
CA ALA A 40 -0.23 6.27 -12.04
C ALA A 40 -0.03 6.98 -10.70
N VAL A 41 -1.10 7.55 -10.16
CA VAL A 41 -1.13 8.18 -8.84
C VAL A 41 -1.90 7.27 -7.91
N LEU A 42 -1.24 6.82 -6.84
CA LEU A 42 -1.78 5.90 -5.84
C LEU A 42 -1.91 6.63 -4.51
N GLN A 43 -3.13 6.69 -3.98
CA GLN A 43 -3.45 7.38 -2.73
C GLN A 43 -3.82 6.35 -1.68
N PHE A 44 -3.11 6.38 -0.57
CA PHE A 44 -3.39 5.54 0.60
C PHE A 44 -3.96 6.39 1.70
N THR A 45 -5.17 6.04 2.15
CA THR A 45 -5.75 6.59 3.37
C THR A 45 -5.43 5.66 4.53
N VAL A 46 -4.82 6.20 5.59
CA VAL A 46 -4.37 5.44 6.76
C VAL A 46 -5.26 5.76 7.95
N THR A 47 -5.95 4.74 8.47
CA THR A 47 -6.80 4.91 9.65
C THR A 47 -5.96 5.27 10.88
N PRO A 48 -6.37 6.25 11.70
CA PRO A 48 -5.62 6.65 12.90
C PRO A 48 -5.23 5.46 13.78
N GLY A 49 -3.99 5.47 14.29
CA GLY A 49 -3.42 4.36 15.07
C GLY A 49 -2.89 3.21 14.22
N HIS A 50 -2.85 3.35 12.90
CA HIS A 50 -2.20 2.43 11.97
C HIS A 50 -1.08 3.12 11.21
N TYR A 51 -0.21 2.32 10.58
CA TYR A 51 0.88 2.83 9.76
C TYR A 51 1.29 1.82 8.69
N LEU A 52 1.74 2.33 7.54
CA LEU A 52 2.30 1.53 6.44
C LEU A 52 3.82 1.50 6.50
N TYR A 53 4.44 0.37 6.15
CA TYR A 53 5.90 0.25 6.05
C TYR A 53 6.38 0.68 4.67
N ARG A 54 7.24 1.72 4.60
CA ARG A 54 7.75 2.24 3.33
C ARG A 54 8.48 1.20 2.50
N HIS A 55 9.29 0.35 3.13
CA HIS A 55 10.11 -0.65 2.44
C HIS A 55 9.30 -1.85 1.90
N MET A 56 8.02 -1.97 2.28
CA MET A 56 7.15 -3.09 1.90
C MET A 56 6.29 -2.79 0.66
N PHE A 57 6.36 -1.59 0.10
CA PHE A 57 5.74 -1.31 -1.18
C PHE A 57 6.39 -2.11 -2.31
N ARG A 58 5.56 -2.73 -3.14
CA ARG A 58 5.92 -3.33 -4.42
C ARG A 58 4.84 -3.00 -5.44
N PHE A 59 5.27 -2.72 -6.66
CA PHE A 59 4.40 -2.41 -7.79
C PHE A 59 4.75 -3.33 -8.95
N GLN A 60 3.75 -3.91 -9.58
CA GLN A 60 3.93 -4.81 -10.71
C GLN A 60 2.84 -4.57 -11.76
N ALA A 61 3.23 -4.38 -13.02
CA ALA A 61 2.28 -4.38 -14.11
C ALA A 61 1.72 -5.80 -14.25
N VAL A 62 0.41 -5.91 -14.32
CA VAL A 62 -0.28 -7.19 -14.54
C VAL A 62 -0.31 -7.53 -16.03
N ASP A 63 -0.44 -6.51 -16.88
CA ASP A 63 -0.40 -6.66 -18.32
C ASP A 63 1.03 -6.52 -18.89
N SER A 64 1.26 -7.15 -20.05
CA SER A 64 2.56 -7.17 -20.73
C SER A 64 2.92 -5.86 -21.45
N ASN A 65 1.95 -4.96 -21.63
CA ASN A 65 2.07 -3.76 -22.45
C ASN A 65 2.36 -2.50 -21.61
N THR A 66 2.26 -2.62 -20.29
CA THR A 66 2.56 -1.59 -19.31
C THR A 66 3.95 -1.81 -18.74
N LYS A 67 4.80 -0.79 -18.84
CA LYS A 67 6.09 -0.74 -18.13
C LYS A 67 5.98 0.25 -16.99
N LEU A 68 6.50 -0.16 -15.84
CA LEU A 68 6.57 0.69 -14.65
C LEU A 68 7.97 1.30 -14.54
N GLY A 69 8.00 2.60 -14.23
CA GLY A 69 9.20 3.30 -13.82
C GLY A 69 9.51 3.11 -12.33
N ASN A 70 10.42 3.94 -11.81
CA ASN A 70 10.73 3.95 -10.38
C ASN A 70 9.64 4.73 -9.62
N PRO A 71 9.01 4.12 -8.59
CA PRO A 71 8.03 4.83 -7.79
C PRO A 71 8.69 5.97 -7.00
N VAL A 72 8.00 7.10 -6.93
CA VAL A 72 8.34 8.23 -6.07
C VAL A 72 7.47 8.13 -4.83
N LEU A 73 8.07 7.66 -3.75
CA LEU A 73 7.44 7.61 -2.44
C LEU A 73 7.86 8.85 -1.63
N PRO A 74 6.95 9.46 -0.86
CA PRO A 74 7.31 10.57 0.02
C PRO A 74 8.28 10.12 1.11
N ASP A 75 8.84 11.09 1.84
CA ASP A 75 9.58 10.80 3.06
C ASP A 75 8.61 10.33 4.15
N GLY A 76 8.99 9.28 4.87
CA GLY A 76 8.23 8.75 6.00
C GLY A 76 8.85 9.11 7.34
N ILE A 77 8.27 8.55 8.40
CA ILE A 77 8.73 8.72 9.77
C ILE A 77 9.48 7.47 10.20
N ILE A 78 10.76 7.62 10.55
CA ILE A 78 11.57 6.54 11.11
C ILE A 78 11.13 6.31 12.56
N LYS A 79 10.76 5.08 12.89
CA LYS A 79 10.52 4.63 14.26
C LYS A 79 11.14 3.26 14.50
N PHE A 80 11.53 3.01 15.74
CA PHE A 80 11.92 1.66 16.14
C PHE A 80 10.68 0.79 16.29
N ASP A 81 10.62 -0.29 15.50
CA ASP A 81 9.57 -1.29 15.58
C ASP A 81 10.03 -2.43 16.50
N PRO A 82 9.38 -2.63 17.66
CA PRO A 82 9.77 -3.66 18.61
C PRO A 82 9.44 -5.08 18.11
N TYR A 83 8.55 -5.26 17.14
CA TYR A 83 8.25 -6.57 16.58
C TYR A 83 9.28 -7.00 15.55
N GLN A 84 9.72 -6.05 14.72
CA GLN A 84 10.77 -6.27 13.71
C GLN A 84 12.19 -6.09 14.27
N GLN A 85 12.31 -5.56 15.50
CA GLN A 85 13.58 -5.26 16.17
C GLN A 85 14.50 -4.38 15.29
N ALA A 86 13.92 -3.39 14.62
CA ALA A 86 14.62 -2.55 13.65
C ALA A 86 14.03 -1.13 13.59
N GLU A 87 14.85 -0.16 13.18
CA GLU A 87 14.36 1.16 12.77
C GLU A 87 13.75 1.06 11.37
N LEU A 88 12.47 1.36 11.26
CA LEU A 88 11.71 1.27 10.03
C LEU A 88 11.07 2.63 9.72
N GLU A 89 11.14 2.99 8.44
CA GLU A 89 10.43 4.16 7.93
C GLU A 89 8.96 3.80 7.65
N THR A 90 8.05 4.59 8.21
CA THR A 90 6.62 4.31 8.26
C THR A 90 5.78 5.52 7.85
N TYR A 91 4.55 5.26 7.43
CA TYR A 91 3.56 6.28 7.10
C TYR A 91 2.35 6.12 8.02
N PRO A 92 2.26 6.91 9.10
CA PRO A 92 1.12 6.91 10.01
C PRO A 92 -0.04 7.81 9.53
N GLU A 93 0.17 8.54 8.43
CA GLU A 93 -0.79 9.44 7.81
C GLU A 93 -0.96 9.07 6.33
N ASP A 94 -1.97 9.66 5.70
CA ASP A 94 -2.26 9.49 4.28
C ASP A 94 -1.06 9.85 3.40
N ILE A 95 -0.85 9.07 2.34
CA ILE A 95 0.24 9.28 1.39
C ILE A 95 -0.23 9.21 -0.04
N GLU A 96 0.51 9.90 -0.90
CA GLU A 96 0.41 9.79 -2.35
C GLU A 96 1.73 9.24 -2.90
N ILE A 97 1.66 8.16 -3.69
CA ILE A 97 2.79 7.57 -4.40
C ILE A 97 2.59 7.81 -5.89
N ARG A 98 3.61 8.36 -6.55
CA ARG A 98 3.61 8.57 -7.99
C ARG A 98 4.44 7.49 -8.65
N LEU A 99 3.85 6.78 -9.60
CA LEU A 99 4.49 5.71 -10.33
C LEU A 99 4.50 6.08 -11.81
N PRO A 100 5.64 6.50 -12.38
CA PRO A 100 5.75 6.69 -13.81
C PRO A 100 5.39 5.41 -14.56
N ILE A 101 4.63 5.53 -15.64
CA ILE A 101 4.20 4.40 -16.47
C ILE A 101 4.41 4.70 -17.95
N GLU A 102 4.76 3.68 -18.70
CA GLU A 102 4.64 3.68 -20.17
C GLU A 102 3.62 2.60 -20.54
N THR A 103 2.46 2.99 -21.05
CA THR A 103 1.40 2.05 -21.42
C THR A 103 0.72 2.45 -22.72
N HIS A 104 0.25 1.44 -23.45
CA HIS A 104 -0.64 1.60 -24.59
C HIS A 104 -2.09 1.21 -24.26
N GLU A 105 -2.33 0.76 -23.02
CA GLU A 105 -3.64 0.37 -22.55
C GLU A 105 -4.40 1.60 -22.02
N PRO A 106 -5.69 1.75 -22.35
CA PRO A 106 -6.50 2.85 -21.83
C PRO A 106 -6.73 2.73 -20.33
N LEU A 107 -6.61 1.52 -19.76
CA LEU A 107 -6.76 1.22 -18.35
C LEU A 107 -5.68 0.18 -17.95
N PRO A 108 -4.44 0.61 -17.63
CA PRO A 108 -3.39 -0.30 -17.20
C PRO A 108 -3.74 -0.95 -15.86
N GLU A 109 -3.44 -2.23 -15.70
CA GLU A 109 -3.66 -2.95 -14.45
C GLU A 109 -2.33 -3.09 -13.69
N ILE A 110 -2.31 -2.57 -12.46
CA ILE A 110 -1.11 -2.54 -11.60
C ILE A 110 -1.43 -3.24 -10.29
N ALA A 111 -0.73 -4.34 -10.03
CA ALA A 111 -0.75 -5.00 -8.74
C ALA A 111 0.11 -4.19 -7.75
N VAL A 112 -0.50 -3.80 -6.65
CA VAL A 112 0.18 -3.08 -5.55
C VAL A 112 0.22 -3.99 -4.34
N THR A 113 1.42 -4.26 -3.83
CA THR A 113 1.62 -4.94 -2.55
C THR A 113 2.13 -3.95 -1.54
N PHE A 114 1.55 -3.98 -0.35
CA PHE A 114 1.96 -3.16 0.78
C PHE A 114 1.71 -3.92 2.07
N GLN A 115 2.31 -3.42 3.15
CA GLN A 115 2.09 -3.93 4.49
C GLN A 115 1.98 -2.78 5.46
N GLY A 116 1.05 -2.90 6.40
CA GLY A 116 0.96 -2.01 7.56
C GLY A 116 0.79 -2.78 8.86
N CYS A 117 0.78 -2.03 9.95
CA CYS A 117 0.55 -2.52 11.30
C CYS A 117 -0.26 -1.48 12.11
N ALA A 118 -0.75 -1.87 13.28
CA ALA A 118 -1.41 -0.99 14.24
C ALA A 118 -0.45 -0.66 15.40
N ASP A 119 -0.49 0.57 15.92
CA ASP A 119 0.28 0.98 17.10
C ASP A 119 -0.22 0.29 18.37
N ALA A 120 -1.53 -0.01 18.42
CA ALA A 120 -2.06 -0.96 19.37
C ALA A 120 -1.64 -2.35 18.91
N GLY A 121 -0.47 -2.80 19.36
CA GLY A 121 -0.16 -4.21 19.38
C GLY A 121 -1.25 -4.95 20.15
N LEU A 122 -2.18 -5.58 19.43
CA LEU A 122 -3.19 -6.45 20.04
C LEU A 122 -2.54 -7.77 20.39
#